data_AF-A0A0L8FJE7-F1
#
_entry.id   AF-A0A0L8FJE7-F1
#
_cell.length_a   1.000
_cell.length_b   1.000
_cell.length_c   1.000
_cell.angle_alpha   90.00
_cell.angle_beta   90.00
_cell.angle_gamma   90.00
#
_symmetry.space_group_name_H-M   'P 1'
#
loop_
_entity.id
_entity.type
_entity.pdbx_description
1 polymer ?
#
loop_
_entity_poly.entity_id
_entity_poly.type
_entity_poly.pdbx_seq_one_letter_code
_entity_poly.pdbx_strand_id
1 'polypeptide(L)'
;MHAVVSNIYFIKSLALKHCQFKEFLEECESEYGDLVYFSVVCWLKLKSDNWICDLVFLMDITTHLNDLNLKLQKQNQLIHEMYSHVKAFQTKLQIWENQLRTGDAFHFPTLAIHGSTSRYDFAVELNELKKELNTRFNDFKARKADFNLFRKPFNADVEKVLKKLQMDLIEFQSDEFLQQKFKEESLMHFYETA
;
A
#
# COMPACT_ATOMS: atom_id res chain seq x y z
N MET A 1 22.16 -21.39 -20.73
CA MET A 1 22.69 -20.03 -20.49
C MET A 1 21.79 -18.94 -21.08
N HIS A 2 21.35 -19.03 -22.36
CA HIS A 2 20.48 -18.01 -22.98
C HIS A 2 19.06 -17.92 -22.35
N ALA A 3 18.50 -19.05 -21.86
CA ALA A 3 17.21 -19.09 -21.18
C ALA A 3 17.29 -18.39 -19.80
N VAL A 4 18.17 -18.87 -18.90
CA VAL A 4 18.48 -18.21 -17.61
C VAL A 4 18.72 -16.69 -17.73
N VAL A 5 19.52 -16.24 -18.70
CA VAL A 5 19.76 -14.80 -18.91
C VAL A 5 18.49 -14.06 -19.33
N SER A 6 17.68 -14.66 -20.22
CA SER A 6 16.37 -14.10 -20.61
C SER A 6 15.39 -14.04 -19.43
N ASN A 7 15.50 -14.96 -18.48
CA ASN A 7 14.62 -15.10 -17.32
C ASN A 7 14.96 -14.08 -16.24
N ILE A 8 16.26 -13.92 -15.97
CA ILE A 8 16.79 -12.81 -15.17
C ILE A 8 16.40 -11.48 -15.80
N TYR A 9 16.55 -11.33 -17.12
CA TYR A 9 16.12 -10.11 -17.82
C TYR A 9 14.62 -9.86 -17.75
N PHE A 10 13.78 -10.90 -17.77
CA PHE A 10 12.33 -10.76 -17.65
C PHE A 10 11.90 -10.39 -16.23
N ILE A 11 12.44 -11.06 -15.21
CA ILE A 11 12.24 -10.75 -13.79
C ILE A 11 12.75 -9.33 -13.51
N LYS A 12 13.92 -8.97 -14.02
CA LYS A 12 14.45 -7.60 -14.00
C LYS A 12 13.54 -6.63 -14.74
N SER A 13 13.01 -6.98 -15.92
CA SER A 13 12.10 -6.10 -16.66
C SER A 13 10.78 -5.89 -15.91
N LEU A 14 10.29 -6.90 -15.18
CA LEU A 14 9.13 -6.73 -14.32
C LEU A 14 9.50 -5.90 -13.10
N ALA A 15 10.63 -6.16 -12.44
CA ALA A 15 11.14 -5.36 -11.33
C ALA A 15 11.42 -3.90 -11.74
N LEU A 16 11.85 -3.67 -12.98
CA LEU A 16 12.10 -2.36 -13.56
C LEU A 16 10.79 -1.67 -13.93
N LYS A 17 9.83 -2.37 -14.56
CA LYS A 17 8.45 -1.88 -14.75
C LYS A 17 7.77 -1.57 -13.43
N HIS A 18 8.12 -2.34 -12.42
CA HIS A 18 7.68 -2.22 -11.05
C HIS A 18 8.30 -0.96 -10.38
N CYS A 19 9.58 -0.67 -10.61
CA CYS A 19 10.21 0.60 -10.20
C CYS A 19 9.76 1.80 -11.05
N GLN A 20 9.48 1.64 -12.35
CA GLN A 20 8.86 2.65 -13.21
C GLN A 20 7.40 2.91 -12.82
N PHE A 21 6.72 1.95 -12.18
CA PHE A 21 5.43 2.19 -11.56
C PHE A 21 5.55 3.09 -10.32
N LYS A 22 6.72 3.17 -9.67
CA LYS A 22 7.02 4.19 -8.66
C LYS A 22 7.11 5.58 -9.29
N GLU A 23 7.73 5.70 -10.47
CA GLU A 23 7.70 6.94 -11.26
C GLU A 23 6.27 7.29 -11.73
N PHE A 24 5.47 6.30 -12.14
CA PHE A 24 4.05 6.49 -12.46
C PHE A 24 3.21 6.90 -11.24
N LEU A 25 3.53 6.36 -10.06
CA LEU A 25 2.89 6.78 -8.80
C LEU A 25 3.39 8.15 -8.34
N GLU A 26 4.63 8.53 -8.60
CA GLU A 26 5.14 9.90 -8.41
C GLU A 26 4.50 10.87 -9.41
N GLU A 27 4.26 10.45 -10.66
CA GLU A 27 3.47 11.18 -11.65
C GLU A 27 2.01 11.33 -11.22
N CYS A 28 1.39 10.24 -10.73
CA CYS A 28 0.06 10.29 -10.13
C CYS A 28 0.07 11.16 -8.86
N GLU A 29 1.09 11.10 -8.01
CA GLU A 29 1.24 12.00 -6.87
C GLU A 29 1.51 13.45 -7.32
N SER A 30 1.99 13.69 -8.53
CA SER A 30 2.11 15.04 -9.11
C SER A 30 0.80 15.56 -9.73
N GLU A 31 -0.03 14.68 -10.30
CA GLU A 31 -1.40 14.99 -10.75
C GLU A 31 -2.40 15.08 -9.57
N TYR A 32 -2.15 14.34 -8.49
CA TYR A 32 -3.04 14.17 -7.35
C TYR A 32 -2.44 14.65 -6.01
N GLY A 33 -1.29 15.31 -6.03
CA GLY A 33 -0.62 15.87 -4.84
C GLY A 33 -1.49 16.92 -4.16
N ASP A 34 -2.23 17.67 -4.99
CA ASP A 34 -3.30 18.54 -4.51
C ASP A 34 -4.54 17.74 -4.12
N LEU A 35 -4.83 16.58 -4.71
CA LEU A 35 -6.07 15.83 -4.48
C LEU A 35 -6.14 15.17 -3.09
N VAL A 36 -5.03 14.76 -2.48
CA VAL A 36 -5.05 14.30 -1.06
C VAL A 36 -5.37 15.47 -0.12
N TYR A 37 -4.91 16.69 -0.45
CA TYR A 37 -5.31 17.90 0.28
C TYR A 37 -6.74 18.34 -0.07
N PHE A 38 -7.16 18.24 -1.33
CA PHE A 38 -8.46 18.68 -1.82
C PHE A 38 -9.59 17.72 -1.42
N SER A 39 -9.31 16.41 -1.35
CA SER A 39 -10.27 15.38 -0.91
C SER A 39 -10.38 15.28 0.60
N VAL A 40 -9.42 15.76 1.39
CA VAL A 40 -9.62 15.85 2.85
C VAL A 40 -10.44 17.10 3.19
N VAL A 41 -10.19 18.22 2.48
CA VAL A 41 -10.83 19.51 2.75
C VAL A 41 -12.23 19.65 2.15
N CYS A 42 -12.52 19.06 0.98
CA CYS A 42 -13.83 19.24 0.32
C CYS A 42 -14.95 18.34 0.87
N TRP A 43 -14.61 17.21 1.49
CA TRP A 43 -15.61 16.25 2.01
C TRP A 43 -16.13 16.66 3.38
N LEU A 44 -15.27 17.26 4.21
CA LEU A 44 -15.63 17.84 5.50
C LEU A 44 -15.96 19.32 5.31
N LYS A 45 -17.01 19.59 4.53
CA LYS A 45 -17.72 20.85 4.71
C LYS A 45 -18.14 20.88 6.18
N LEU A 46 -17.61 21.83 6.96
CA LEU A 46 -18.01 22.17 8.34
C LEU A 46 -19.51 22.53 8.33
N LYS A 47 -20.37 21.54 8.17
CA LYS A 47 -21.81 21.67 7.92
C LYS A 47 -22.59 21.62 9.22
N SER A 48 -21.96 21.24 10.31
CA SER A 48 -22.62 21.04 11.58
C SER A 48 -22.52 22.28 12.46
N ASP A 49 -23.49 22.44 13.37
CA ASP A 49 -23.41 23.39 14.49
C ASP A 49 -22.24 23.07 15.45
N ASN A 50 -21.53 21.96 15.22
CA ASN A 50 -20.39 21.49 16.01
C ASN A 50 -19.11 21.38 15.18
N TRP A 51 -18.77 22.46 14.48
CA TRP A 51 -17.54 22.61 13.70
C TRP A 51 -16.25 22.24 14.47
N ILE A 52 -16.26 22.37 15.81
CA ILE A 52 -15.14 21.98 16.67
C ILE A 52 -14.91 20.46 16.56
N CYS A 53 -15.96 19.64 16.63
CA CYS A 53 -15.84 18.19 16.49
C CYS A 53 -15.32 17.80 15.09
N ASP A 54 -15.83 18.46 14.06
CA ASP A 54 -15.38 18.24 12.68
C ASP A 54 -13.89 18.58 12.53
N LEU A 55 -13.44 19.70 13.12
CA LEU A 55 -12.04 20.13 13.08
C LEU A 55 -11.11 19.17 13.82
N VAL A 56 -11.46 18.73 15.03
CA VAL A 56 -10.58 17.86 15.82
C VAL A 56 -10.52 16.44 15.24
N PHE A 57 -11.62 15.95 14.64
CA PHE A 57 -11.59 14.72 13.85
C PHE A 57 -10.68 14.88 12.62
N LEU A 58 -10.80 16.00 11.89
CA LEU A 58 -9.97 16.34 10.74
C LEU A 58 -8.48 16.34 11.09
N MET A 59 -8.09 16.93 12.21
CA MET A 59 -6.70 16.97 12.68
C MET A 59 -6.14 15.56 12.88
N ASP A 60 -6.88 14.70 13.56
CA ASP A 60 -6.47 13.32 13.84
C ASP A 60 -6.39 12.48 12.55
N ILE A 61 -7.42 12.50 11.69
CA ILE A 61 -7.41 11.70 10.45
C ILE A 61 -6.35 12.18 9.46
N THR A 62 -6.10 13.49 9.38
CA THR A 62 -5.03 14.04 8.54
C THR A 62 -3.66 13.58 9.02
N THR A 63 -3.45 13.49 10.33
CA THR A 63 -2.22 12.95 10.90
C THR A 63 -2.01 11.50 10.44
N HIS A 64 -3.04 10.65 10.54
CA HIS A 64 -2.99 9.25 10.08
C HIS A 64 -2.74 9.12 8.57
N LEU A 65 -3.38 9.97 7.75
CA LEU A 65 -3.21 10.00 6.30
C LEU A 65 -1.80 10.45 5.90
N ASN A 66 -1.26 11.48 6.55
CA ASN A 66 0.12 11.92 6.36
C ASN A 66 1.10 10.79 6.72
N ASP A 67 0.82 10.06 7.80
CA ASP A 67 1.59 8.91 8.23
C ASP A 67 1.62 7.77 7.21
N LEU A 68 0.53 7.56 6.47
CA LEU A 68 0.49 6.65 5.33
C LEU A 68 1.29 7.24 4.17
N ASN A 69 1.07 8.51 3.83
CA ASN A 69 1.72 9.19 2.71
C ASN A 69 3.24 9.13 2.81
N LEU A 70 3.81 9.44 3.98
CA LEU A 70 5.25 9.34 4.23
C LEU A 70 5.80 7.91 4.05
N LYS A 71 5.01 6.88 4.37
CA LYS A 71 5.40 5.48 4.14
C LYS A 71 5.35 5.11 2.66
N LEU A 72 4.42 5.67 1.90
CA LEU A 72 4.31 5.43 0.45
C LEU A 72 5.44 6.13 -0.32
N GLN A 73 5.81 7.34 0.08
CA GLN A 73 6.85 8.16 -0.54
C GLN A 73 8.28 7.76 -0.15
N LYS A 74 8.44 6.76 0.73
CA LYS A 74 9.76 6.30 1.16
C LYS A 74 10.57 5.86 -0.06
N GLN A 75 11.77 6.40 -0.20
CA GLN A 75 12.71 5.98 -1.24
C GLN A 75 13.14 4.53 -1.03
N ASN A 76 13.50 3.87 -2.12
CA ASN A 76 14.02 2.49 -2.10
C ASN A 76 13.04 1.48 -1.50
N GLN A 77 11.75 1.61 -1.84
CA GLN A 77 10.70 0.69 -1.40
C GLN A 77 10.14 -0.11 -2.58
N LEU A 78 9.96 -1.42 -2.38
CA LEU A 78 9.31 -2.32 -3.33
C LEU A 78 7.79 -2.20 -3.18
N ILE A 79 7.01 -2.41 -4.24
CA ILE A 79 5.54 -2.24 -4.18
C ILE A 79 4.85 -3.17 -3.23
N HIS A 80 5.42 -4.34 -2.97
CA HIS A 80 4.79 -5.27 -2.05
C HIS A 80 4.84 -4.69 -0.63
N GLU A 81 5.81 -3.84 -0.32
CA GLU A 81 5.92 -3.06 0.90
C GLU A 81 4.93 -1.89 0.88
N MET A 82 4.86 -1.12 -0.22
CA MET A 82 3.83 -0.08 -0.42
C MET A 82 2.42 -0.65 -0.22
N TYR A 83 2.12 -1.79 -0.86
CA TYR A 83 0.85 -2.50 -0.73
C TYR A 83 0.59 -2.93 0.71
N SER A 84 1.63 -3.39 1.41
CA SER A 84 1.53 -3.80 2.80
C SER A 84 1.17 -2.60 3.68
N HIS A 85 1.69 -1.40 3.41
CA HIS A 85 1.31 -0.16 4.09
C HIS A 85 -0.15 0.21 3.84
N VAL A 86 -0.60 0.21 2.58
CA VAL A 86 -2.00 0.47 2.21
C VAL A 86 -2.94 -0.53 2.90
N LYS A 87 -2.62 -1.83 2.82
CA LYS A 87 -3.43 -2.90 3.42
C LYS A 87 -3.51 -2.77 4.94
N ALA A 88 -2.40 -2.43 5.59
CA ALA A 88 -2.38 -2.17 7.03
C ALA A 88 -3.27 -0.97 7.38
N PHE A 89 -3.21 0.11 6.60
CA PHE A 89 -4.05 1.29 6.79
C PHE A 89 -5.54 1.00 6.60
N GLN A 90 -5.92 0.25 5.57
CA GLN A 90 -7.31 -0.22 5.37
C GLN A 90 -7.83 -1.03 6.57
N THR A 91 -6.97 -1.86 7.16
CA THR A 91 -7.31 -2.63 8.37
C THR A 91 -7.47 -1.72 9.58
N LYS A 92 -6.62 -0.69 9.72
CA LYS A 92 -6.76 0.33 10.76
C LYS A 92 -8.08 1.09 10.63
N LEU A 93 -8.44 1.55 9.42
CA LEU A 93 -9.72 2.22 9.16
C LEU A 93 -10.91 1.37 9.59
N GLN A 94 -10.89 0.07 9.35
CA GLN A 94 -11.94 -0.85 9.82
C GLN A 94 -12.05 -0.92 11.34
N ILE A 95 -10.92 -0.93 12.05
CA ILE A 95 -10.90 -0.95 13.52
C ILE A 95 -11.41 0.38 14.07
N TRP A 96 -10.92 1.50 13.52
CA TRP A 96 -11.31 2.85 13.89
C TRP A 96 -12.80 3.13 13.65
N GLU A 97 -13.33 2.70 12.50
CA GLU A 97 -14.77 2.73 12.20
C GLU A 97 -15.58 2.04 13.31
N ASN A 98 -15.20 0.83 13.69
CA ASN A 98 -15.91 0.07 14.73
C ASN A 98 -15.80 0.75 16.11
N GLN A 99 -14.63 1.27 16.46
CA GLN A 99 -14.41 1.98 17.72
C GLN A 99 -15.27 3.25 17.80
N LEU A 100 -15.26 4.08 16.76
CA LEU A 100 -16.06 5.30 16.73
C LEU A 100 -17.57 5.02 16.79
N ARG A 101 -18.05 3.93 16.18
CA ARG A 101 -19.46 3.48 16.35
C ARG A 101 -19.81 3.16 17.80
N THR A 102 -18.87 2.64 18.57
CA THR A 102 -19.05 2.36 20.01
C THR A 102 -18.73 3.57 20.89
N GLY A 103 -18.35 4.70 20.29
CA GLY A 103 -17.95 5.91 21.01
C GLY A 103 -16.51 5.87 21.54
N ASP A 104 -15.69 4.89 21.18
CA ASP A 104 -14.26 4.84 21.52
C ASP A 104 -13.44 5.66 20.51
N ALA A 105 -12.71 6.66 21.00
CA ALA A 105 -11.83 7.53 20.20
C ALA A 105 -10.35 7.38 20.61
N PHE A 106 -9.92 6.24 21.14
CA PHE A 106 -8.54 6.03 21.61
C PHE A 106 -7.47 6.39 20.56
N HIS A 107 -7.72 6.14 19.28
CA HIS A 107 -6.79 6.48 18.19
C HIS A 107 -7.03 7.87 17.56
N PHE A 108 -7.94 8.66 18.14
CA PHE A 108 -8.25 10.02 17.75
C PHE A 108 -8.11 10.90 19.00
N PRO A 109 -6.87 11.17 19.46
CA PRO A 109 -6.61 11.82 20.74
C PRO A 109 -7.19 13.23 20.82
N THR A 110 -7.17 13.98 19.71
CA THR A 110 -7.71 15.35 19.69
C THR A 110 -9.24 15.31 19.80
N LEU A 111 -9.89 14.39 19.09
CA LEU A 111 -11.32 14.13 19.18
C LEU A 111 -11.73 13.57 20.56
N ALA A 112 -10.90 12.74 21.18
CA ALA A 112 -11.19 12.17 22.50
C ALA A 112 -11.26 13.25 23.59
N ILE A 113 -10.40 14.28 23.50
CA ILE A 113 -10.29 15.35 24.49
C ILE A 113 -11.35 16.44 24.24
N HIS A 114 -11.57 16.83 22.98
CA HIS A 114 -12.35 18.02 22.64
C HIS A 114 -13.72 17.70 22.00
N GLY A 115 -13.97 16.45 21.62
CA GLY A 115 -15.19 16.03 20.97
C GLY A 115 -16.36 15.86 21.95
N SER A 116 -17.46 16.56 21.70
CA SER A 116 -18.62 16.64 22.60
C SER A 116 -19.87 15.90 22.11
N THR A 117 -19.85 15.31 20.91
CA THR A 117 -21.05 14.75 20.24
C THR A 117 -20.88 13.28 19.83
N SER A 118 -21.98 12.68 19.37
CA SER A 118 -22.00 11.37 18.72
C SER A 118 -20.88 11.24 17.68
N ARG A 119 -20.17 10.11 17.74
CA ARG A 119 -19.04 9.78 16.85
C ARG A 119 -19.46 8.87 15.70
N TYR A 120 -20.76 8.60 15.56
CA TYR A 120 -21.30 7.69 14.56
C TYR A 120 -21.08 8.21 13.14
N ASP A 121 -21.28 9.50 12.92
CA ASP A 121 -21.09 10.13 11.60
C ASP A 121 -19.62 9.95 11.16
N PHE A 122 -18.66 10.23 12.04
CA PHE A 122 -17.23 9.98 11.79
C PHE A 122 -16.91 8.53 11.38
N ALA A 123 -17.62 7.55 11.95
CA ALA A 123 -17.47 6.16 11.50
C ALA A 123 -18.00 5.94 10.07
N VAL A 124 -19.07 6.62 9.67
CA VAL A 124 -19.56 6.62 8.28
C VAL A 124 -18.51 7.23 7.36
N GLU A 125 -17.92 8.38 7.72
CA GLU A 125 -16.86 8.99 6.92
C GLU A 125 -15.62 8.10 6.78
N LEU A 126 -15.18 7.43 7.85
CA LEU A 126 -14.08 6.46 7.78
C LEU A 126 -14.39 5.29 6.85
N ASN A 127 -15.65 4.83 6.82
CA ASN A 127 -16.05 3.76 5.91
C ASN A 127 -16.05 4.22 4.44
N GLU A 128 -16.47 5.44 4.14
CA GLU A 128 -16.37 6.00 2.78
C GLU A 128 -14.90 6.15 2.36
N LEU A 129 -14.04 6.70 3.22
CA LEU A 129 -12.59 6.77 2.97
C LEU A 129 -11.99 5.38 2.71
N LYS A 130 -12.41 4.37 3.46
CA LYS A 130 -11.99 2.98 3.25
C LYS A 130 -12.42 2.45 1.88
N LYS A 131 -13.64 2.75 1.43
CA LYS A 131 -14.13 2.35 0.08
C LYS A 131 -13.34 3.03 -1.03
N GLU A 132 -13.02 4.30 -0.89
CA GLU A 132 -12.21 5.04 -1.86
C GLU A 132 -10.80 4.44 -1.96
N LEU A 133 -10.14 4.19 -0.83
CA LEU A 133 -8.84 3.52 -0.80
C LEU A 133 -8.89 2.12 -1.41
N ASN A 134 -9.93 1.34 -1.12
CA ASN A 134 -10.10 0.02 -1.73
C ASN A 134 -10.24 0.11 -3.25
N THR A 135 -10.97 1.11 -3.74
CA THR A 135 -11.16 1.34 -5.18
C THR A 135 -9.86 1.77 -5.84
N ARG A 136 -9.16 2.74 -5.24
CA ARG A 136 -7.90 3.30 -5.73
C ARG A 136 -6.78 2.25 -5.84
N PHE A 137 -6.70 1.33 -4.88
CA PHE A 137 -5.64 0.30 -4.81
C PHE A 137 -6.13 -1.11 -5.20
N ASN A 138 -7.20 -1.21 -6.00
CA ASN A 138 -7.77 -2.50 -6.37
C ASN A 138 -6.88 -3.32 -7.33
N ASP A 139 -6.12 -2.64 -8.19
CA ASP A 139 -5.12 -3.20 -9.09
C ASP A 139 -4.00 -3.95 -8.33
N PHE A 140 -3.55 -3.41 -7.20
CA PHE A 140 -2.60 -4.09 -6.31
C PHE A 140 -3.16 -5.41 -5.78
N LYS A 141 -4.47 -5.44 -5.46
CA LYS A 141 -5.14 -6.65 -5.01
C LYS A 141 -5.17 -7.71 -6.11
N ALA A 142 -5.41 -7.30 -7.36
CA ALA A 142 -5.38 -8.19 -8.53
C ALA A 142 -3.99 -8.77 -8.81
N ARG A 143 -2.92 -7.99 -8.56
CA ARG A 143 -1.51 -8.39 -8.80
C ARG A 143 -0.82 -9.01 -7.57
N LYS A 144 -1.57 -9.33 -6.52
CA LYS A 144 -1.02 -9.89 -5.28
C LYS A 144 -0.18 -11.16 -5.50
N ALA A 145 -0.59 -12.01 -6.46
CA ALA A 145 0.15 -13.22 -6.81
C ALA A 145 1.53 -12.89 -7.40
N ASP A 146 1.60 -11.89 -8.28
CA ASP A 146 2.84 -11.42 -8.88
C ASP A 146 3.79 -10.90 -7.79
N PHE A 147 3.29 -10.08 -6.86
CA PHE A 147 4.10 -9.57 -5.75
C PHE A 147 4.67 -10.69 -4.87
N ASN A 148 3.89 -11.74 -4.64
CA ASN A 148 4.35 -12.89 -3.86
C ASN A 148 5.44 -13.69 -4.59
N LEU A 149 5.34 -13.78 -5.92
CA LEU A 149 6.38 -14.40 -6.74
C LEU A 149 7.72 -13.65 -6.57
N PHE A 150 7.71 -12.31 -6.59
CA PHE A 150 8.93 -11.53 -6.33
C PHE A 150 9.41 -11.60 -4.88
N ARG A 151 8.50 -11.69 -3.93
CA ARG A 151 8.88 -11.76 -2.51
C ARG A 151 9.50 -13.11 -2.15
N LYS A 152 9.06 -14.18 -2.81
CA LYS A 152 9.45 -15.55 -2.49
C LYS A 152 9.64 -16.39 -3.76
N PRO A 153 10.55 -16.01 -4.68
CA PRO A 153 10.67 -16.67 -5.97
C PRO A 153 11.09 -18.14 -5.80
N PHE A 154 11.91 -18.45 -4.80
CA PHE A 154 12.38 -19.81 -4.50
C PHE A 154 11.36 -20.72 -3.80
N ASN A 155 10.26 -20.17 -3.28
CA ASN A 155 9.19 -20.94 -2.63
C ASN A 155 7.87 -20.84 -3.41
N ALA A 156 7.89 -20.24 -4.59
CA ALA A 156 6.70 -20.08 -5.40
C ALA A 156 6.29 -21.42 -6.02
N ASP A 157 5.00 -21.71 -5.97
CA ASP A 157 4.43 -22.89 -6.60
C ASP A 157 4.41 -22.71 -8.12
N VAL A 158 5.29 -23.44 -8.81
CA VAL A 158 5.45 -23.38 -10.27
C VAL A 158 4.14 -23.72 -10.99
N GLU A 159 3.31 -24.61 -10.46
CA GLU A 159 2.06 -24.98 -11.13
C GLU A 159 1.02 -23.85 -11.09
N LYS A 160 1.12 -22.94 -10.12
CA LYS A 160 0.20 -21.82 -9.92
C LYS A 160 0.60 -20.53 -10.64
N VAL A 161 1.81 -20.44 -11.18
CA VAL A 161 2.22 -19.25 -11.96
C VAL A 161 1.71 -19.33 -13.40
N LEU A 162 1.76 -18.20 -14.12
CA LEU A 162 1.41 -18.15 -15.55
C LEU A 162 2.21 -19.21 -16.32
N LYS A 163 1.54 -20.00 -17.17
CA LYS A 163 2.15 -21.11 -17.94
C LYS A 163 3.47 -20.73 -18.63
N LYS A 164 3.53 -19.51 -19.18
CA LYS A 164 4.72 -18.98 -19.86
C LYS A 164 5.95 -18.77 -18.95
N LEU A 165 5.77 -18.75 -17.63
CA LEU A 165 6.82 -18.50 -16.63
C LEU A 165 7.27 -19.77 -15.92
N GLN A 166 6.60 -20.90 -16.15
CA GLN A 166 6.84 -22.12 -15.36
C GLN A 166 8.24 -22.67 -15.57
N MET A 167 8.66 -22.82 -16.84
CA MET A 167 9.99 -23.36 -17.16
C MET A 167 11.09 -22.42 -16.67
N ASP A 168 10.88 -21.12 -16.85
CA ASP A 168 11.81 -20.07 -16.44
C ASP A 168 11.99 -20.04 -14.92
N LEU A 169 10.89 -20.21 -14.19
CA LEU A 169 10.90 -20.27 -12.74
C LEU A 169 11.59 -21.55 -12.24
N ILE A 170 11.41 -22.70 -12.90
CA ILE A 170 12.11 -23.94 -12.54
C ILE A 170 13.63 -23.74 -12.68
N GLU A 171 14.09 -23.18 -13.79
CA GLU A 171 15.51 -22.89 -14.00
C GLU A 171 16.03 -21.92 -12.93
N PHE A 172 15.30 -20.83 -12.69
CA PHE A 172 15.65 -19.84 -11.67
C PHE A 172 15.71 -20.45 -10.26
N GLN A 173 14.73 -21.27 -9.90
CA GLN A 173 14.67 -21.94 -8.59
C GLN A 173 15.77 -22.97 -8.39
N SER A 174 16.31 -23.54 -9.47
CA SER A 174 17.38 -24.57 -9.40
C SER A 174 18.78 -23.98 -9.29
N ASP A 175 18.94 -22.65 -9.41
CA ASP A 175 20.23 -21.98 -9.31
C ASP A 175 20.62 -21.76 -7.84
N GLU A 176 21.56 -22.57 -7.35
CA GLU A 176 22.07 -22.52 -5.97
C GLU A 176 22.79 -21.19 -5.66
N PHE A 177 23.45 -20.57 -6.65
CA PHE A 177 24.13 -19.30 -6.46
C PHE A 177 23.12 -18.17 -6.24
N LEU A 178 22.08 -18.11 -7.07
CA LEU A 178 20.99 -17.15 -6.90
C LEU A 178 20.22 -17.39 -5.59
N GLN A 179 20.01 -18.65 -5.19
CA GLN A 179 19.42 -18.98 -3.89
C GLN A 179 20.25 -18.44 -2.72
N GLN A 180 21.57 -18.63 -2.78
CA GLN A 180 22.47 -18.17 -1.71
C GLN A 180 22.50 -16.64 -1.65
N LYS A 181 22.64 -15.99 -2.81
CA LYS A 181 22.63 -14.53 -2.93
C LYS A 181 21.32 -13.92 -2.40
N PHE A 182 20.18 -14.55 -2.69
CA PHE A 182 18.88 -14.11 -2.19
C PHE A 182 18.75 -14.17 -0.65
N LYS A 183 19.49 -15.06 0.02
CA LYS A 183 19.51 -15.17 1.48
C LYS A 183 20.42 -14.14 2.14
N GLU A 184 21.47 -13.72 1.43
CA GLU A 184 22.51 -12.84 1.95
C GLU A 184 22.20 -11.34 1.73
N GLU A 185 21.44 -11.02 0.68
CA GLU A 185 21.18 -9.64 0.28
C GLU A 185 19.77 -9.16 0.62
N SER A 186 19.61 -7.83 0.72
CA SER A 186 18.26 -7.25 0.74
C SER A 186 17.55 -7.53 -0.60
N LEU A 187 16.23 -7.65 -0.55
CA LEU A 187 15.44 -7.97 -1.75
C LEU A 187 15.66 -6.96 -2.89
N MET A 188 15.84 -5.68 -2.55
CA MET A 188 16.17 -4.64 -3.52
C MET A 188 17.53 -4.89 -4.17
N HIS A 189 18.58 -5.08 -3.36
CA HIS A 189 19.93 -5.27 -3.87
C HIS A 189 20.06 -6.56 -4.71
N PHE A 190 19.35 -7.62 -4.29
CA PHE A 190 19.28 -8.86 -5.04
C PHE A 190 18.75 -8.61 -6.47
N TYR A 191 17.64 -7.89 -6.62
CA TYR A 191 17.07 -7.65 -7.95
C TYR A 191 17.85 -6.64 -8.79
N GLU A 192 18.62 -5.75 -8.17
CA GLU A 192 19.55 -4.87 -8.88
C GLU A 192 20.72 -5.67 -9.49
N THR A 193 21.27 -6.62 -8.73
CA THR A 193 22.55 -7.24 -9.04
C THR A 193 22.47 -8.69 -9.55
N ALA A 194 21.32 -9.37 -9.47
CA ALA A 194 21.08 -10.71 -10.01
C ALA A 194 21.07 -10.72 -11.54
#